data_AF-A0A7G7KGR7-F1
#
_entry.id   AF-A0A7G7KGR7-F1
#
_cell.length_a   1.000
_cell.length_b   1.000
_cell.length_c   1.000
_cell.angle_alpha   90.00
_cell.angle_beta   90.00
_cell.angle_gamma   90.00
#
_symmetry.space_group_name_H-M   'P 1'
#
loop_
_entity.id
_entity.type
_entity.pdbx_description
1 polymer ?
#
loop_
_entity_poly.entity_id
_entity_poly.type
_entity_poly.pdbx_seq_one_letter_code
_entity_poly.pdbx_strand_id
1 'polypeptide(L)'
;MSRNDRFDDDRYENEHDDDHSSSGSSSSSDDLYEYSSSGSSSSSDDLYEYSSSGSSSSSDDLYEYSSSGSSTSSTSNGLYRLAEIRDYDGHLHGGSSDDRIESGYKYQGLFDVNNDGVYEKIYTNRYSGRWVTECEDPVTGIVDYGDYGQGGTTRVVGLYSDPLVEAGIVERGNTYDSQVRFQKDLSIDNLVVKTAGDYDGDGMQEVYWKTVDGTAYLRALMHADGNIQYANYQNEQQMTDYLVSTGNADIVSVVV
;
A
#
# COMPACT_ATOMS: atom_id res chain seq x y z
N MET A 1 31.35 -59.93 -37.56
CA MET A 1 32.52 -59.20 -38.08
C MET A 1 32.66 -57.92 -37.28
N SER A 2 33.89 -57.64 -36.87
CA SER A 2 34.33 -56.58 -35.94
C SER A 2 34.59 -55.26 -36.69
N ARG A 3 34.35 -54.10 -36.06
CA ARG A 3 35.40 -53.16 -35.62
C ARG A 3 34.83 -51.80 -35.18
N ASN A 4 35.36 -51.32 -34.06
CA ASN A 4 35.39 -49.92 -33.61
C ASN A 4 36.01 -49.02 -34.67
N ASP A 5 35.62 -47.75 -34.68
CA ASP A 5 36.58 -46.65 -34.85
C ASP A 5 36.16 -45.42 -34.03
N ARG A 6 37.17 -44.87 -33.35
CA ARG A 6 37.22 -43.61 -32.59
C ARG A 6 37.31 -42.44 -33.56
N PHE A 7 36.86 -41.25 -33.15
CA PHE A 7 37.61 -40.02 -33.40
C PHE A 7 37.45 -39.06 -32.21
N ASP A 8 38.62 -38.72 -31.67
CA ASP A 8 38.91 -37.70 -30.67
C ASP A 8 39.01 -36.30 -31.32
N ASP A 9 38.94 -35.30 -30.44
CA ASP A 9 39.64 -34.00 -30.46
C ASP A 9 39.46 -32.99 -31.61
N ASP A 10 39.15 -31.75 -31.20
CA ASP A 10 39.84 -30.50 -31.58
C ASP A 10 39.11 -29.33 -30.87
N ARG A 11 39.58 -28.94 -29.68
CA ARG A 11 40.48 -27.79 -29.45
C ARG A 11 40.18 -26.58 -30.33
N TYR A 12 39.57 -25.55 -29.72
CA TYR A 12 39.95 -24.18 -30.04
C TYR A 12 40.71 -23.59 -28.86
N GLU A 13 41.98 -23.38 -29.13
CA GLU A 13 43.00 -22.73 -28.33
C GLU A 13 42.63 -21.25 -28.11
N ASN A 14 42.80 -20.79 -26.87
CA ASN A 14 43.17 -19.41 -26.59
C ASN A 14 44.36 -19.49 -25.63
N GLU A 15 45.53 -19.72 -26.23
CA GLU A 15 46.82 -19.49 -25.61
C GLU A 15 46.99 -17.97 -25.42
N HIS A 16 47.28 -17.55 -24.18
CA HIS A 16 48.59 -17.01 -23.79
C HIS A 16 48.67 -15.49 -24.04
N ASP A 17 49.12 -14.63 -23.12
CA ASP A 17 49.84 -14.85 -21.87
C ASP A 17 49.85 -13.55 -21.05
N ASP A 18 49.86 -13.73 -19.73
CA ASP A 18 50.77 -13.13 -18.74
C ASP A 18 50.86 -11.59 -18.62
N ASP A 19 50.85 -11.00 -17.43
CA ASP A 19 51.74 -11.38 -16.33
C ASP A 19 51.29 -10.85 -14.96
N HIS A 20 51.46 -11.73 -13.96
CA HIS A 20 51.94 -11.54 -12.58
C HIS A 20 51.42 -10.38 -11.68
N SER A 21 51.17 -10.54 -10.38
CA SER A 21 51.29 -11.67 -9.45
C SER A 21 50.69 -11.30 -8.08
N SER A 22 50.00 -12.28 -7.49
CA SER A 22 49.84 -12.64 -6.08
C SER A 22 49.84 -11.59 -4.95
N SER A 23 48.77 -11.62 -4.16
CA SER A 23 48.71 -11.99 -2.72
C SER A 23 47.47 -11.31 -2.12
N GLY A 24 46.70 -11.86 -1.20
CA GLY A 24 46.70 -13.11 -0.46
C GLY A 24 45.34 -13.18 0.26
N SER A 25 44.98 -14.40 0.61
CA SER A 25 43.91 -14.91 1.46
C SER A 25 43.10 -13.96 2.37
N SER A 26 41.80 -14.28 2.44
CA SER A 26 41.01 -14.61 3.65
C SER A 26 39.82 -13.73 4.06
N SER A 27 38.71 -14.45 4.25
CA SER A 27 37.60 -14.29 5.23
C SER A 27 36.61 -13.12 5.15
N SER A 28 35.36 -13.51 4.81
CA SER A 28 34.09 -13.29 5.53
C SER A 28 33.98 -12.14 6.52
N SER A 29 32.95 -11.30 6.37
CA SER A 29 32.16 -10.56 7.39
C SER A 29 30.98 -9.92 6.61
N ASP A 30 29.69 -10.24 6.81
CA ASP A 30 28.79 -9.83 7.92
C ASP A 30 29.14 -8.45 8.51
N ASP A 31 28.20 -7.50 8.51
CA ASP A 31 27.99 -6.44 9.52
C ASP A 31 27.01 -5.40 8.95
N LEU A 32 25.76 -5.35 9.43
CA LEU A 32 25.30 -4.64 10.64
C LEU A 32 25.37 -3.11 10.49
N TYR A 33 24.19 -2.49 10.32
CA TYR A 33 24.02 -1.05 10.39
C TYR A 33 24.20 -0.57 11.84
N GLU A 34 25.37 -0.01 12.13
CA GLU A 34 25.66 0.67 13.40
C GLU A 34 24.98 2.03 13.48
N TYR A 35 24.21 2.20 14.56
CA TYR A 35 23.69 3.46 15.07
C TYR A 35 24.84 4.35 15.54
N SER A 36 25.16 5.40 14.77
CA SER A 36 26.15 6.40 15.16
C SER A 36 25.56 7.40 16.16
N SER A 37 25.80 7.14 17.45
CA SER A 37 25.76 8.16 18.49
C SER A 37 26.90 9.15 18.25
N SER A 38 26.60 10.45 18.15
CA SER A 38 27.58 11.50 18.32
C SER A 38 27.04 12.54 19.30
N GLY A 39 27.58 12.50 20.51
CA GLY A 39 27.54 13.60 21.46
C GLY A 39 28.95 14.15 21.61
N SER A 40 29.10 15.48 21.48
CA SER A 40 30.12 16.29 22.18
C SER A 40 29.76 17.77 22.05
N SER A 41 29.10 18.23 23.11
CA SER A 41 29.01 19.57 23.71
C SER A 41 29.81 20.75 23.15
N SER A 42 29.13 21.90 23.08
CA SER A 42 29.69 23.18 23.57
C SER A 42 28.61 24.00 24.30
N SER A 43 28.99 24.43 25.51
CA SER A 43 28.28 25.17 26.55
C SER A 43 27.45 26.37 26.11
N SER A 44 26.29 26.58 26.74
CA SER A 44 25.88 27.87 27.33
C SER A 44 24.75 27.62 28.32
N ASP A 45 25.00 28.07 29.55
CA ASP A 45 24.12 28.03 30.71
C ASP A 45 22.76 28.67 30.44
N ASP A 46 21.68 28.04 30.91
CA ASP A 46 20.59 28.76 31.55
C ASP A 46 19.76 27.83 32.46
N LEU A 47 19.67 28.26 33.71
CA LEU A 47 19.10 27.61 34.87
C LEU A 47 17.59 27.40 34.72
N TYR A 48 17.10 26.17 34.94
CA TYR A 48 15.75 25.97 35.47
C TYR A 48 15.75 24.97 36.63
N GLU A 49 15.14 25.45 37.70
CA GLU A 49 15.11 24.98 39.07
C GLU A 49 14.24 23.71 39.19
N TYR A 50 14.82 22.64 39.75
CA TYR A 50 14.07 21.45 40.14
C TYR A 50 13.55 21.63 41.57
N SER A 51 12.23 21.74 41.73
CA SER A 51 11.55 21.52 43.00
C SER A 51 10.56 20.38 42.85
N SER A 52 10.95 19.21 43.36
CA SER A 52 10.04 18.10 43.68
C SER A 52 9.09 18.50 44.80
N SER A 53 7.79 18.21 44.64
CA SER A 53 7.02 17.35 45.56
C SER A 53 5.51 17.53 45.32
N GLY A 54 4.80 16.41 45.14
CA GLY A 54 3.33 16.42 45.05
C GLY A 54 2.79 15.08 44.56
N SER A 55 2.55 14.17 45.49
CA SER A 55 2.03 12.81 45.29
C SER A 55 0.62 12.77 44.67
N SER A 56 0.35 11.70 43.92
CA SER A 56 -0.96 11.11 43.55
C SER A 56 -1.94 12.01 42.78
N SER A 57 -2.41 11.64 41.60
CA SER A 57 -3.42 10.58 41.42
C SER A 57 -3.48 10.15 39.95
N SER A 58 -3.62 8.84 39.72
CA SER A 58 -4.06 8.26 38.45
C SER A 58 -5.38 8.90 38.02
N SER A 59 -5.41 9.40 36.80
CA SER A 59 -6.61 9.62 36.00
C SER A 59 -6.16 9.45 34.56
N ASP A 60 -6.48 8.28 34.03
CA ASP A 60 -6.43 7.98 32.61
C ASP A 60 -7.33 8.97 31.88
N ASP A 61 -6.77 10.11 31.47
CA ASP A 61 -7.42 11.00 30.50
C ASP A 61 -7.24 10.36 29.11
N LEU A 62 -8.05 9.32 28.87
CA LEU A 62 -8.45 8.94 27.53
C LEU A 62 -9.21 10.15 26.97
N TYR A 63 -8.50 10.99 26.22
CA TYR A 63 -9.12 11.99 25.38
C TYR A 63 -10.01 11.24 24.38
N GLU A 64 -11.29 11.15 24.70
CA GLU A 64 -12.35 10.85 23.74
C GLU A 64 -12.42 12.05 22.79
N TYR A 65 -11.48 12.08 21.85
CA TYR A 65 -11.55 12.94 20.69
C TYR A 65 -12.84 12.56 19.99
N SER A 66 -13.81 13.48 19.92
CA SER A 66 -15.03 13.26 19.16
C SER A 66 -14.61 12.85 17.74
N SER A 67 -14.66 11.55 17.44
CA SER A 67 -14.13 10.99 16.21
C SER A 67 -15.09 11.22 15.03
N SER A 68 -15.95 12.22 15.15
CA SER A 68 -16.99 12.54 14.19
C SER A 68 -16.69 13.90 13.60
N GLY A 69 -16.53 13.95 12.28
CA GLY A 69 -16.17 15.16 11.56
C GLY A 69 -16.93 15.27 10.25
N SER A 70 -16.60 16.29 9.46
CA SER A 70 -17.13 16.45 8.11
C SER A 70 -15.96 16.49 7.14
N SER A 71 -16.04 15.70 6.07
CA SER A 71 -15.07 15.79 4.99
C SER A 71 -15.26 17.10 4.25
N THR A 72 -14.18 17.87 4.12
CA THR A 72 -14.25 19.19 3.49
C THR A 72 -13.41 19.22 2.23
N SER A 73 -14.03 19.60 1.12
CA SER A 73 -13.31 19.89 -0.12
C SER A 73 -12.31 21.02 0.14
N SER A 74 -11.02 20.73 0.00
CA SER A 74 -9.97 21.75 -0.03
C SER A 74 -10.02 22.48 -1.37
N THR A 75 -10.09 23.81 -1.32
CA THR A 75 -10.43 24.70 -2.43
C THR A 75 -9.58 24.51 -3.71
N SER A 76 -10.24 24.63 -4.87
CA SER A 76 -9.73 24.77 -6.26
C SER A 76 -9.16 23.55 -7.00
N ASN A 77 -8.68 22.51 -6.33
CA ASN A 77 -8.06 21.34 -7.00
C ASN A 77 -8.88 20.04 -6.91
N GLY A 78 -10.05 20.06 -6.25
CA GLY A 78 -10.93 18.89 -6.11
C GLY A 78 -10.43 17.83 -5.12
N LEU A 79 -9.48 18.18 -4.25
CA LEU A 79 -9.02 17.32 -3.16
C LEU A 79 -9.83 17.56 -1.89
N TYR A 80 -9.85 16.57 -1.01
CA TYR A 80 -10.58 16.55 0.24
C TYR A 80 -9.61 16.49 1.41
N ARG A 81 -10.01 17.15 2.50
CA ARG A 81 -9.35 17.08 3.79
C ARG A 81 -10.03 16.03 4.65
N LEU A 82 -9.31 14.95 4.96
CA LEU A 82 -9.78 13.85 5.81
C LEU A 82 -8.87 13.75 7.03
N ALA A 83 -8.97 14.74 7.92
CA ALA A 83 -8.04 14.94 9.05
C ALA A 83 -8.12 13.85 10.13
N GLU A 84 -9.24 13.16 10.22
CA GLU A 84 -9.52 12.24 11.31
C GLU A 84 -9.44 10.78 10.85
N ILE A 85 -9.13 10.52 9.56
CA ILE A 85 -9.08 9.16 9.01
C ILE A 85 -7.97 8.34 9.67
N ARG A 86 -8.32 7.10 10.02
CA ARG A 86 -7.47 6.13 10.73
C ARG A 86 -7.26 4.87 9.91
N ASP A 87 -6.18 4.15 10.17
CA ASP A 87 -6.06 2.77 9.69
C ASP A 87 -6.86 1.79 10.55
N TYR A 88 -6.85 0.52 10.17
CA TYR A 88 -7.59 -0.54 10.85
C TYR A 88 -7.26 -0.68 12.35
N ASP A 89 -6.01 -0.37 12.73
CA ASP A 89 -5.54 -0.44 14.11
C ASP A 89 -5.82 0.87 14.90
N GLY A 90 -6.45 1.85 14.26
CA GLY A 90 -6.83 3.12 14.85
C GLY A 90 -5.74 4.20 14.81
N HIS A 91 -4.62 3.95 14.14
CA HIS A 91 -3.57 4.94 14.01
C HIS A 91 -4.04 6.07 13.09
N LEU A 92 -3.87 7.30 13.56
CA LEU A 92 -4.27 8.49 12.83
C LEU A 92 -3.37 8.69 11.61
N HIS A 93 -3.98 8.67 10.43
CA HIS A 93 -3.29 8.88 9.15
C HIS A 93 -3.62 10.26 8.55
N GLY A 94 -4.87 10.67 8.68
CA GLY A 94 -5.37 11.98 8.25
C GLY A 94 -4.64 13.14 8.90
N GLY A 95 -4.54 13.12 10.22
CA GLY A 95 -3.85 14.14 11.02
C GLY A 95 -2.36 13.90 11.13
N SER A 96 -1.75 13.41 10.06
CA SER A 96 -0.30 13.29 9.94
C SER A 96 0.38 14.65 10.11
N SER A 97 1.65 14.67 10.51
CA SER A 97 2.46 15.89 10.57
C SER A 97 2.65 16.56 9.19
N ASP A 98 2.30 15.87 8.10
CA ASP A 98 2.35 16.38 6.73
C ASP A 98 0.95 16.80 6.26
N ASP A 99 0.74 18.12 6.14
CA ASP A 99 -0.52 18.73 5.71
C ASP A 99 -0.96 18.30 4.30
N ARG A 100 -0.02 17.86 3.47
CA ARG A 100 -0.30 17.33 2.12
C ARG A 100 -0.98 15.97 2.19
N ILE A 101 -0.68 15.15 3.20
CA ILE A 101 -1.40 13.90 3.42
C ILE A 101 -2.82 14.23 3.87
N GLU A 102 -2.95 15.12 4.85
CA GLU A 102 -4.25 15.50 5.42
C GLU A 102 -5.25 16.02 4.37
N SER A 103 -4.79 16.89 3.47
CA SER A 103 -5.59 17.57 2.45
C SER A 103 -5.48 16.98 1.04
N GLY A 104 -4.83 15.81 0.91
CA GLY A 104 -4.40 15.22 -0.36
C GLY A 104 -5.35 14.20 -0.98
N TYR A 105 -6.56 14.03 -0.45
CA TYR A 105 -7.46 12.93 -0.83
C TYR A 105 -8.28 13.28 -2.08
N LYS A 106 -8.10 12.52 -3.16
CA LYS A 106 -8.88 12.66 -4.39
C LYS A 106 -10.04 11.68 -4.38
N TYR A 107 -11.27 12.17 -4.53
CA TYR A 107 -12.45 11.33 -4.63
C TYR A 107 -12.43 10.48 -5.92
N GLN A 108 -12.81 9.22 -5.81
CA GLN A 108 -12.78 8.23 -6.88
C GLN A 108 -14.18 7.69 -7.22
N GLY A 109 -15.02 7.46 -6.22
CA GLY A 109 -16.39 6.99 -6.44
C GLY A 109 -17.07 6.51 -5.16
N LEU A 110 -18.30 6.03 -5.30
CA LEU A 110 -19.15 5.55 -4.20
C LEU A 110 -19.53 4.10 -4.49
N PHE A 111 -19.05 3.17 -3.67
CA PHE A 111 -19.22 1.72 -3.85
C PHE A 111 -19.44 1.04 -2.52
N ASP A 112 -20.10 -0.11 -2.51
CA ASP A 112 -20.17 -1.00 -1.36
C ASP A 112 -18.95 -1.95 -1.41
N VAL A 113 -17.89 -1.58 -0.70
CA VAL A 113 -16.56 -2.20 -0.83
C VAL A 113 -16.48 -3.54 -0.11
N ASN A 114 -17.30 -3.77 0.92
CA ASN A 114 -17.28 -4.96 1.78
C ASN A 114 -18.58 -5.81 1.73
N ASN A 115 -19.56 -5.43 0.89
CA ASN A 115 -20.86 -6.09 0.71
C ASN A 115 -21.75 -6.09 1.94
N ASP A 116 -21.64 -5.08 2.80
CA ASP A 116 -22.48 -4.98 4.00
C ASP A 116 -23.79 -4.19 3.76
N GLY A 117 -23.98 -3.67 2.55
CA GLY A 117 -25.13 -2.86 2.14
C GLY A 117 -24.95 -1.36 2.39
N VAL A 118 -23.79 -0.94 2.93
CA VAL A 118 -23.40 0.45 3.10
C VAL A 118 -22.45 0.84 1.97
N TYR A 119 -22.71 1.99 1.33
CA TYR A 119 -21.84 2.51 0.29
C TYR A 119 -20.82 3.47 0.89
N GLU A 120 -19.55 3.28 0.56
CA GLU A 120 -18.46 4.14 0.97
C GLU A 120 -17.90 4.97 -0.19
N LYS A 121 -17.57 6.21 0.12
CA LYS A 121 -16.76 7.05 -0.75
C LYS A 121 -15.33 6.54 -0.72
N ILE A 122 -14.76 6.30 -1.88
CA ILE A 122 -13.37 5.91 -2.05
C ILE A 122 -12.55 7.17 -2.38
N TYR A 123 -11.43 7.34 -1.70
CA TYR A 123 -10.44 8.37 -2.04
C TYR A 123 -9.05 7.78 -2.20
N THR A 124 -8.23 8.38 -3.07
CA THR A 124 -6.80 8.09 -3.18
C THR A 124 -5.95 9.24 -2.68
N ASN A 125 -4.76 8.94 -2.17
CA ASN A 125 -3.84 9.95 -1.66
C ASN A 125 -2.43 9.69 -2.19
N ARG A 126 -1.98 10.57 -3.10
CA ARG A 126 -0.70 10.47 -3.78
C ARG A 126 0.52 10.67 -2.87
N TYR A 127 0.34 11.35 -1.74
CA TYR A 127 1.42 11.68 -0.81
C TYR A 127 1.72 10.55 0.16
N SER A 128 0.67 9.86 0.62
CA SER A 128 0.81 8.67 1.46
C SER A 128 0.95 7.37 0.66
N GLY A 129 0.56 7.36 -0.61
CA GLY A 129 0.48 6.12 -1.40
C GLY A 129 -0.56 5.17 -0.82
N ARG A 130 -1.70 5.72 -0.37
CA ARG A 130 -2.82 4.98 0.19
C ARG A 130 -4.12 5.34 -0.52
N TRP A 131 -5.12 4.49 -0.32
CA TRP A 131 -6.52 4.81 -0.58
C TRP A 131 -7.29 4.67 0.74
N VAL A 132 -8.48 5.22 0.80
CA VAL A 132 -9.33 5.18 1.99
C VAL A 132 -10.78 4.96 1.58
N THR A 133 -11.56 4.39 2.48
CA THR A 133 -13.02 4.40 2.43
C THR A 133 -13.53 5.38 3.50
N GLU A 134 -14.62 6.07 3.19
CA GLU A 134 -15.34 6.96 4.11
C GLU A 134 -16.83 6.75 3.93
N CYS A 135 -17.55 6.48 5.01
CA CYS A 135 -19.00 6.55 5.02
C CYS A 135 -19.46 7.85 5.67
N GLU A 136 -20.32 8.58 4.97
CA GLU A 136 -20.97 9.77 5.47
C GLU A 136 -22.42 9.41 5.80
N ASP A 137 -22.87 9.73 7.00
CA ASP A 137 -24.28 9.58 7.38
C ASP A 137 -25.14 10.41 6.41
N PRO A 138 -26.08 9.80 5.67
CA PRO A 138 -26.83 10.48 4.62
C PRO A 138 -27.84 11.51 5.16
N VAL A 139 -28.13 11.48 6.46
CA VAL A 139 -29.06 12.39 7.14
C VAL A 139 -28.30 13.58 7.73
N THR A 140 -27.17 13.34 8.39
CA THR A 140 -26.43 14.38 9.12
C THR A 140 -25.28 14.98 8.30
N GLY A 141 -24.77 14.27 7.30
CA GLY A 141 -23.55 14.65 6.57
C GLY A 141 -22.28 14.53 7.43
N ILE A 142 -22.35 13.77 8.53
CA ILE A 142 -21.24 13.56 9.45
C ILE A 142 -20.61 12.19 9.15
N VAL A 143 -19.29 12.16 9.20
CA VAL A 143 -18.47 10.95 9.08
C VAL A 143 -18.10 10.49 10.48
N ASP A 144 -18.32 9.20 10.78
CA ASP A 144 -17.79 8.56 11.98
C ASP A 144 -16.40 7.97 11.70
N TYR A 145 -15.35 8.74 11.97
CA TYR A 145 -13.97 8.28 11.88
C TYR A 145 -13.58 7.30 12.99
N GLY A 146 -14.49 6.94 13.90
CA GLY A 146 -14.33 5.84 14.84
C GLY A 146 -14.62 4.46 14.21
N ASP A 147 -15.26 4.45 13.04
CA ASP A 147 -15.70 3.25 12.33
C ASP A 147 -14.62 2.65 11.41
N TYR A 148 -13.38 2.54 11.92
CA TYR A 148 -12.22 2.06 11.14
C TYR A 148 -11.92 0.57 11.30
N GLY A 149 -12.40 -0.05 12.37
CA GLY A 149 -12.07 -1.42 12.75
C GLY A 149 -12.82 -2.49 11.96
N GLN A 150 -12.97 -3.68 12.57
CA GLN A 150 -13.64 -4.82 11.95
C GLN A 150 -15.08 -4.48 11.53
N GLY A 151 -15.35 -4.60 10.22
CA GLY A 151 -16.68 -4.34 9.67
C GLY A 151 -17.09 -2.86 9.67
N GLY A 152 -16.17 -1.96 10.03
CA GLY A 152 -16.40 -0.53 9.85
C GLY A 152 -16.33 -0.12 8.38
N THR A 153 -16.56 1.14 8.08
CA THR A 153 -16.66 1.66 6.70
C THR A 153 -15.70 2.83 6.44
N THR A 154 -15.06 3.36 7.48
CA THR A 154 -14.23 4.58 7.41
C THR A 154 -12.79 4.32 7.83
N ARG A 155 -11.91 3.98 6.87
CA ARG A 155 -10.50 3.62 7.15
C ARG A 155 -9.53 3.85 6.01
N VAL A 156 -8.24 3.86 6.36
CA VAL A 156 -7.12 3.75 5.42
C VAL A 156 -6.90 2.31 5.00
N VAL A 157 -6.71 2.12 3.69
CA VAL A 157 -6.41 0.85 3.04
C VAL A 157 -5.20 0.99 2.10
N GLY A 158 -4.73 -0.11 1.53
CA GLY A 158 -3.71 -0.07 0.46
C GLY A 158 -2.27 -0.39 0.88
N LEU A 159 -2.11 -1.03 2.05
CA LEU A 159 -0.92 -1.80 2.39
C LEU A 159 -1.25 -3.28 2.39
N TYR A 160 -0.44 -4.06 1.70
CA TYR A 160 -0.51 -5.50 1.62
C TYR A 160 0.87 -6.07 1.29
N SER A 161 0.98 -7.39 1.45
CA SER A 161 2.14 -8.17 1.05
C SER A 161 1.81 -8.82 -0.30
N ASP A 162 2.62 -8.55 -1.34
CA ASP A 162 2.41 -9.19 -2.64
C ASP A 162 2.58 -10.71 -2.51
N PRO A 163 1.57 -11.54 -2.88
CA PRO A 163 1.66 -12.99 -2.79
C PRO A 163 2.86 -13.59 -3.54
N LEU A 164 3.32 -12.97 -4.62
CA LEU A 164 4.51 -13.42 -5.36
C LEU A 164 5.81 -13.07 -4.63
N VAL A 165 5.81 -11.97 -3.86
CA VAL A 165 6.91 -11.64 -2.96
C VAL A 165 6.96 -12.62 -1.80
N GLU A 166 5.82 -12.96 -1.21
CA GLU A 166 5.74 -13.96 -0.14
C GLU A 166 6.15 -15.36 -0.60
N ALA A 167 5.81 -15.71 -1.84
CA ALA A 167 6.23 -16.97 -2.46
C ALA A 167 7.72 -16.99 -2.87
N GLY A 168 8.45 -15.88 -2.74
CA GLY A 168 9.85 -15.76 -3.16
C GLY A 168 10.05 -15.78 -4.68
N ILE A 169 8.98 -15.58 -5.45
CA ILE A 169 9.01 -15.50 -6.92
C ILE A 169 9.42 -14.09 -7.37
N VAL A 170 9.00 -13.08 -6.61
CA VAL A 170 9.34 -11.66 -6.82
C VAL A 170 10.17 -11.16 -5.64
N GLU A 171 11.20 -10.36 -5.93
CA GLU A 171 11.97 -9.70 -4.88
C GLU A 171 11.20 -8.49 -4.33
N ARG A 172 11.05 -8.43 -3.00
CA ARG A 172 10.38 -7.31 -2.31
C ARG A 172 10.98 -5.97 -2.73
N GLY A 173 10.13 -5.00 -3.04
CA GLY A 173 10.58 -3.65 -3.37
C GLY A 173 10.97 -3.43 -4.83
N ASN A 174 10.99 -4.48 -5.67
CA ASN A 174 11.32 -4.33 -7.08
C ASN A 174 10.10 -3.86 -7.92
N THR A 175 10.27 -3.74 -9.24
CA THR A 175 9.19 -3.24 -10.13
C THR A 175 8.05 -4.24 -10.37
N TYR A 176 8.24 -5.51 -10.02
CA TYR A 176 7.25 -6.57 -10.15
C TYR A 176 6.45 -6.79 -8.87
N ASP A 177 6.91 -6.24 -7.75
CA ASP A 177 6.17 -6.15 -6.49
C ASP A 177 4.93 -5.27 -6.72
N SER A 178 3.74 -5.87 -6.68
CA SER A 178 2.49 -5.17 -6.98
C SER A 178 2.20 -4.07 -5.96
N GLN A 179 2.66 -4.18 -4.72
CA GLN A 179 2.52 -3.13 -3.71
C GLN A 179 3.34 -1.89 -4.08
N VAL A 180 4.54 -2.08 -4.62
CA VAL A 180 5.39 -0.98 -5.12
C VAL A 180 4.74 -0.31 -6.33
N ARG A 181 4.25 -1.10 -7.28
CA ARG A 181 3.57 -0.58 -8.46
C ARG A 181 2.31 0.21 -8.09
N PHE A 182 1.50 -0.30 -7.17
CA PHE A 182 0.31 0.38 -6.67
C PHE A 182 0.63 1.76 -6.10
N GLN A 183 1.62 1.85 -5.21
CA GLN A 183 2.04 3.14 -4.64
C GLN A 183 2.58 4.10 -5.71
N LYS A 184 3.32 3.57 -6.69
CA LYS A 184 3.79 4.36 -7.83
C LYS A 184 2.62 4.95 -8.62
N ASP A 185 1.63 4.12 -9.00
CA ASP A 185 0.48 4.59 -9.76
C ASP A 185 -0.36 5.61 -8.97
N LEU A 186 -0.50 5.45 -7.64
CA LEU A 186 -1.10 6.48 -6.79
C LEU A 186 -0.32 7.80 -6.80
N SER A 187 1.01 7.75 -6.73
CA SER A 187 1.87 8.94 -6.69
C SER A 187 1.76 9.83 -7.93
N ILE A 188 1.45 9.20 -9.08
CA ILE A 188 1.27 9.87 -10.38
C ILE A 188 -0.21 9.98 -10.80
N ASP A 189 -1.15 9.69 -9.89
CA ASP A 189 -2.59 9.77 -10.14
C ASP A 189 -3.08 8.93 -11.35
N ASN A 190 -2.51 7.74 -11.48
CA ASN A 190 -2.73 6.81 -12.60
C ASN A 190 -3.76 5.73 -12.27
N LEU A 191 -4.67 5.93 -11.31
CA LEU A 191 -5.69 4.95 -10.95
C LEU A 191 -7.08 5.60 -10.84
N VAL A 192 -8.06 4.96 -11.50
CA VAL A 192 -9.48 5.31 -11.42
C VAL A 192 -10.27 4.06 -11.04
N VAL A 193 -11.06 4.16 -9.97
CA VAL A 193 -11.93 3.06 -9.56
C VAL A 193 -13.06 2.88 -10.58
N LYS A 194 -13.44 1.63 -10.83
CA LYS A 194 -14.44 1.28 -11.84
C LYS A 194 -15.66 0.61 -11.25
N THR A 195 -15.45 -0.37 -10.38
CA THR A 195 -16.52 -1.16 -9.78
C THR A 195 -16.03 -1.89 -8.53
N ALA A 196 -16.96 -2.31 -7.67
CA ALA A 196 -16.72 -3.20 -6.54
C ALA A 196 -17.80 -4.30 -6.50
N GLY A 197 -17.43 -5.51 -6.10
CA GLY A 197 -18.35 -6.65 -5.97
C GLY A 197 -17.60 -7.98 -5.86
N ASP A 198 -18.31 -9.04 -5.48
CA ASP A 198 -17.83 -10.42 -5.39
C ASP A 198 -18.09 -11.10 -6.75
N TYR A 199 -17.07 -11.08 -7.61
CA TYR A 199 -17.20 -11.51 -9.00
C TYR A 199 -16.96 -12.99 -9.20
N ASP A 200 -16.33 -13.73 -8.28
CA ASP A 200 -16.18 -15.19 -8.37
C ASP A 200 -17.07 -15.97 -7.39
N GLY A 201 -17.81 -15.28 -6.52
CA GLY A 201 -18.75 -15.86 -5.58
C GLY A 201 -18.08 -16.57 -4.41
N ASP A 202 -16.83 -16.22 -4.09
CA ASP A 202 -16.05 -16.84 -3.02
C ASP A 202 -16.28 -16.18 -1.64
N GLY A 203 -17.11 -15.12 -1.61
CA GLY A 203 -17.43 -14.34 -0.42
C GLY A 203 -16.44 -13.22 -0.12
N MET A 204 -15.47 -12.98 -0.99
CA MET A 204 -14.49 -11.90 -0.89
C MET A 204 -14.80 -10.84 -1.95
N GLN A 205 -14.91 -9.59 -1.53
CA GLN A 205 -15.15 -8.50 -2.46
C GLN A 205 -13.90 -8.17 -3.25
N GLU A 206 -14.08 -7.74 -4.50
CA GLU A 206 -13.00 -7.15 -5.28
C GLU A 206 -13.34 -5.74 -5.73
N VAL A 207 -12.31 -4.89 -5.75
CA VAL A 207 -12.39 -3.56 -6.33
C VAL A 207 -11.53 -3.50 -7.58
N TYR A 208 -12.18 -3.17 -8.70
CA TYR A 208 -11.52 -2.98 -9.98
C TYR A 208 -11.14 -1.53 -10.19
N TRP A 209 -9.87 -1.34 -10.57
CA TRP A 209 -9.35 -0.07 -11.04
C TRP A 209 -8.85 -0.20 -12.47
N LYS A 210 -8.86 0.93 -13.17
CA LYS A 210 -8.22 1.09 -14.48
C LYS A 210 -7.10 2.11 -14.37
N THR A 211 -5.98 1.85 -15.02
CA THR A 211 -4.93 2.87 -15.11
C THR A 211 -5.33 3.98 -16.08
N VAL A 212 -5.00 5.24 -15.76
CA VAL A 212 -5.34 6.40 -16.60
C VAL A 212 -4.64 6.32 -17.96
N ASP A 213 -3.42 5.80 -17.98
CA ASP A 213 -2.65 5.54 -19.21
C ASP A 213 -3.15 4.34 -20.04
N GLY A 214 -4.16 3.59 -19.55
CA GLY A 214 -4.74 2.44 -20.23
C GLY A 214 -3.83 1.21 -20.33
N THR A 215 -2.72 1.18 -19.59
CA THR A 215 -1.74 0.08 -19.65
C THR A 215 -2.16 -1.16 -18.87
N ALA A 216 -3.03 -1.02 -17.85
CA ALA A 216 -3.47 -2.14 -17.04
C ALA A 216 -4.78 -1.89 -16.29
N TYR A 217 -5.28 -2.98 -15.70
CA TYR A 217 -6.37 -3.03 -14.75
C TYR A 217 -5.84 -3.60 -13.43
N LEU A 218 -6.29 -3.08 -12.30
CA LEU A 218 -5.93 -3.58 -10.97
C LEU A 218 -7.16 -4.27 -10.37
N ARG A 219 -7.03 -5.55 -10.00
CA ARG A 219 -8.00 -6.25 -9.16
C ARG A 219 -7.46 -6.23 -7.73
N ALA A 220 -8.08 -5.46 -6.85
CA ALA A 220 -7.80 -5.49 -5.41
C ALA A 220 -8.77 -6.48 -4.75
N LEU A 221 -8.25 -7.51 -4.09
CA LEU A 221 -9.04 -8.47 -3.32
C LEU A 221 -9.17 -7.96 -1.88
N MET A 222 -10.39 -7.92 -1.34
CA MET A 222 -10.69 -7.37 -0.03
C MET A 222 -10.96 -8.48 0.98
N HIS A 223 -10.47 -8.32 2.21
CA HIS A 223 -10.91 -9.07 3.38
C HIS A 223 -12.38 -8.76 3.69
N ALA A 224 -13.05 -9.69 4.39
CA ALA A 224 -14.39 -9.45 4.93
C ALA A 224 -14.46 -8.32 5.96
N ASP A 225 -13.33 -7.93 6.56
CA ASP A 225 -13.24 -6.76 7.44
C ASP A 225 -13.11 -5.43 6.67
N GLY A 226 -13.05 -5.49 5.33
CA GLY A 226 -12.93 -4.38 4.40
C GLY A 226 -11.51 -3.81 4.25
N ASN A 227 -10.48 -4.51 4.72
CA ASN A 227 -9.09 -4.26 4.33
C ASN A 227 -8.74 -4.91 2.99
N ILE A 228 -7.66 -4.49 2.37
CA ILE A 228 -7.13 -5.16 1.19
C ILE A 228 -6.29 -6.39 1.59
N GLN A 229 -6.51 -7.53 0.94
CA GLN A 229 -5.64 -8.70 1.06
C GLN A 229 -4.40 -8.55 0.21
N TYR A 230 -4.62 -8.30 -1.08
CA TYR A 230 -3.59 -8.00 -2.08
C TYR A 230 -4.22 -7.36 -3.31
N ALA A 231 -3.39 -6.83 -4.20
CA ALA A 231 -3.83 -6.41 -5.52
C ALA A 231 -2.97 -7.03 -6.62
N ASN A 232 -3.60 -7.37 -7.73
CA ASN A 232 -2.94 -7.93 -8.90
C ASN A 232 -3.23 -7.08 -10.14
N TYR A 233 -2.19 -6.77 -10.90
CA TYR A 233 -2.31 -6.07 -12.16
C TYR A 233 -2.54 -7.04 -13.32
N GLN A 234 -3.57 -6.75 -14.11
CA GLN A 234 -4.03 -7.54 -15.24
C GLN A 234 -3.92 -6.70 -16.52
N ASN A 235 -3.59 -7.33 -17.64
CA ASN A 235 -3.90 -6.76 -18.94
C ASN A 235 -5.41 -6.91 -19.24
N GLU A 236 -5.90 -6.26 -20.30
CA GLU A 236 -7.33 -6.29 -20.66
C GLU A 236 -7.86 -7.70 -20.89
N GLN A 237 -7.09 -8.56 -21.55
CA GLN A 237 -7.49 -9.94 -21.83
C GLN A 237 -7.64 -10.73 -20.54
N GLN A 238 -6.69 -10.63 -19.60
CA GLN A 238 -6.75 -11.30 -18.30
C GLN A 238 -7.94 -10.85 -17.47
N MET A 239 -8.22 -9.55 -17.43
CA MET A 239 -9.39 -8.99 -16.74
C MET A 239 -10.69 -9.48 -17.39
N THR A 240 -10.78 -9.43 -18.71
CA THR A 240 -11.95 -9.89 -19.48
C THR A 240 -12.19 -11.38 -19.29
N ASP A 241 -11.16 -12.20 -19.45
CA ASP A 241 -11.25 -13.65 -19.30
C ASP A 241 -11.72 -14.02 -17.90
N TYR A 242 -11.19 -13.37 -16.86
CA TYR A 242 -11.63 -13.57 -15.49
C TYR A 242 -13.12 -13.27 -15.34
N LEU A 243 -13.56 -12.03 -15.62
CA LEU A 243 -14.95 -11.61 -15.45
C LEU A 243 -15.93 -12.44 -16.29
N VAL A 244 -15.57 -12.78 -17.53
CA VAL A 244 -16.41 -13.64 -18.37
C VAL A 244 -16.50 -15.05 -17.82
N SER A 245 -15.38 -15.62 -17.37
CA SER A 245 -15.34 -16.98 -16.84
C SER A 245 -16.15 -17.14 -15.54
N THR A 246 -16.31 -16.06 -14.78
CA THR A 246 -17.10 -16.04 -13.55
C THR A 246 -18.54 -15.56 -13.75
N GLY A 247 -18.97 -15.38 -15.01
CA GLY A 247 -20.37 -15.04 -15.34
C GLY A 247 -20.70 -13.54 -15.31
N ASN A 248 -19.69 -12.68 -15.22
CA ASN A 248 -19.81 -11.22 -15.09
C ASN A 248 -19.42 -10.48 -16.38
N ALA A 249 -19.80 -11.04 -17.54
CA ALA A 249 -19.48 -10.46 -18.85
C ALA A 249 -19.96 -9.00 -19.01
N ASP A 250 -21.09 -8.64 -18.39
CA ASP A 250 -21.64 -7.28 -18.45
C ASP A 250 -20.74 -6.25 -17.74
N ILE A 251 -19.98 -6.70 -16.73
CA ILE A 251 -19.06 -5.86 -15.93
C ILE A 251 -17.82 -5.45 -16.74
N VAL A 252 -17.43 -6.21 -17.76
CA VAL A 252 -16.30 -5.86 -18.63
C VAL A 252 -16.49 -4.46 -19.23
N SER A 253 -17.70 -4.14 -19.68
CA SER A 253 -18.02 -2.83 -20.25
C SER A 253 -17.98 -1.68 -19.23
N VAL A 254 -18.16 -2.00 -17.94
CA VAL A 254 -18.04 -1.05 -16.84
C VAL A 254 -16.57 -0.77 -16.55
N VAL A 255 -15.72 -1.79 -16.57
CA VAL A 255 -14.30 -1.70 -16.22
C VAL A 255 -13.46 -1.02 -17.30
N VAL A 256 -13.74 -1.28 -18.58
CA VAL A 256 -13.05 -0.67 -19.74
C VAL A 256 -13.29 0.84 -19.83
#